data_AF-A0A936ML93-F1
#
_entry.id   AF-A0A936ML93-F1
#
_cell.length_a   1.000
_cell.length_b   1.000
_cell.length_c   1.000
_cell.angle_alpha   90.00
_cell.angle_beta   90.00
_cell.angle_gamma   90.00
#
_symmetry.space_group_name_H-M   'P 1'
#
loop_
_entity.id
_entity.type
_entity.pdbx_description
1 polymer ?
#
loop_
_entity_poly.entity_id
_entity_poly.type
_entity_poly.pdbx_seq_one_letter_code
_entity_poly.pdbx_strand_id
1 'polypeptide(L)'
;MLISMVAAGLACGPALPPPPAYPTAEDGLDAPEIETPPGLSKDSPPPQAILPGDVVRLRIMSAESYEPVELWVDDLGRIHVPFGGDVEVLGLGLTDAESRIEQVVRQYDRYARVSLAMHSFSGHRVTVTGAVDKPGVYEARPGLRIADIVASAGGTRVLIAGAEATEAADMEGARIVRDGKTLPVSVKHALFGESQHNVFVRPGDIIYVPWMASRQIPVLGDVRSARNVPFHEGLRLTEALAAAGGPSRTADTADIRIVRGPLSRAKVYRANLDDVMKGDTTDVVLAPGDVVFVTEHWFATTTDVINRLTPILATAAVFSTLSR
;
A
#
# COMPACT_ATOMS: atom_id res chain seq x y z
N MET A 1 4.06 -26.49 83.40
CA MET A 1 4.48 -25.08 83.20
C MET A 1 4.81 -24.93 81.72
N LEU A 2 3.87 -24.49 80.86
CA LEU A 2 3.75 -23.08 80.40
C LEU A 2 5.12 -22.55 79.93
N ILE A 3 5.35 -22.29 78.64
CA ILE A 3 4.82 -21.13 77.89
C ILE A 3 4.78 -21.40 76.37
N SER A 4 3.74 -20.86 75.75
CA SER A 4 3.45 -20.74 74.32
C SER A 4 4.33 -19.69 73.62
N MET A 5 4.75 -19.91 72.37
CA MET A 5 4.96 -18.80 71.43
C MET A 5 4.75 -19.23 69.98
N VAL A 6 3.79 -18.56 69.34
CA VAL A 6 3.42 -18.62 67.94
C VAL A 6 4.42 -17.79 67.11
N ALA A 7 4.81 -18.26 65.93
CA ALA A 7 5.37 -17.40 64.89
C ALA A 7 4.88 -17.86 63.51
N ALA A 8 4.34 -16.89 62.78
CA ALA A 8 3.59 -16.99 61.54
C ALA A 8 4.44 -17.47 60.34
N GLY A 9 3.75 -18.11 59.39
CA GLY A 9 4.31 -18.45 58.09
C GLY A 9 4.46 -17.26 57.16
N LEU A 10 5.29 -17.45 56.14
CA LEU A 10 5.27 -16.68 54.90
C LEU A 10 5.45 -17.69 53.76
N ALA A 11 4.35 -17.90 53.03
CA ALA A 11 4.33 -18.63 51.78
C ALA A 11 5.14 -17.83 50.74
N CYS A 12 6.15 -18.46 50.17
CA CYS A 12 6.91 -17.91 49.06
C CYS A 12 6.07 -18.06 47.78
N GLY A 13 5.46 -16.96 47.32
CA GLY A 13 4.89 -16.90 45.96
C GLY A 13 5.99 -16.73 44.91
N PRO A 14 5.79 -17.15 43.65
CA PRO A 14 6.77 -16.95 42.60
C PRO A 14 6.90 -15.45 42.30
N ALA A 15 8.12 -14.93 42.40
CA ALA A 15 8.45 -13.55 42.05
C ALA A 15 8.16 -13.31 40.56
N LEU A 16 7.43 -12.23 40.26
CA LEU A 16 7.17 -11.79 38.90
C LEU A 16 8.50 -11.39 38.21
N PRO A 17 8.63 -11.61 36.88
CA PRO A 17 9.75 -11.04 36.14
C PRO A 17 9.73 -9.51 36.28
N PRO A 18 10.89 -8.85 36.40
CA PRO A 18 10.95 -7.40 36.46
C PRO A 18 10.32 -6.81 35.19
N PRO A 19 9.59 -5.68 35.29
CA PRO A 19 9.09 -4.98 34.13
C PRO A 19 10.26 -4.67 33.17
N PRO A 20 10.05 -4.71 31.84
CA PRO A 20 11.11 -4.39 30.89
C PRO A 20 11.68 -3.02 31.25
N ALA A 21 13.02 -2.97 31.28
CA ALA A 21 13.78 -1.81 31.69
C ALA A 21 13.32 -0.57 30.93
N TYR A 22 13.27 0.54 31.65
CA TYR A 22 13.16 1.89 31.08
C TYR A 22 14.04 1.99 29.83
N PRO A 23 13.59 2.68 28.77
CA PRO A 23 14.39 2.81 27.57
C PRO A 23 15.69 3.53 27.91
N THR A 24 16.78 2.77 28.02
CA THR A 24 18.11 3.28 27.71
C THR A 24 18.12 3.59 26.22
N ALA A 25 18.89 4.60 25.82
CA ALA A 25 18.92 5.18 24.48
C ALA A 25 19.44 4.24 23.36
N GLU A 26 19.05 2.96 23.35
CA GLU A 26 19.44 1.99 22.34
C GLU A 26 18.21 1.27 21.74
N ASP A 27 18.20 1.28 20.41
CA ASP A 27 17.33 0.59 19.45
C ASP A 27 15.82 0.91 19.46
N GLY A 28 15.45 1.98 18.74
CA GLY A 28 14.13 2.08 18.09
C GLY A 28 13.24 3.27 18.45
N LEU A 29 13.76 4.26 19.18
CA LEU A 29 13.06 5.52 19.50
C LEU A 29 13.56 6.73 18.70
N ASP A 30 14.61 6.56 17.89
CA ASP A 30 14.89 7.50 16.82
C ASP A 30 13.68 7.56 15.87
N ALA A 31 13.53 8.69 15.18
CA ALA A 31 12.70 8.69 13.98
C ALA A 31 13.13 7.47 13.18
N PRO A 32 12.23 6.50 12.89
CA PRO A 32 12.61 5.51 11.90
C PRO A 32 13.05 6.36 10.71
N GLU A 33 14.22 6.06 10.16
CA GLU A 33 14.53 6.49 8.81
C GLU A 33 13.25 6.16 8.05
N ILE A 34 12.52 7.19 7.60
CA ILE A 34 11.29 6.97 6.85
C ILE A 34 11.84 6.18 5.69
N GLU A 35 11.64 4.85 5.72
CA GLU A 35 12.11 3.98 4.68
C GLU A 35 11.27 4.44 3.50
N THR A 36 11.84 5.40 2.75
CA THR A 36 11.34 5.78 1.44
C THR A 36 11.20 4.44 0.78
N PRO A 37 9.97 4.06 0.42
CA PRO A 37 9.71 2.68 0.05
C PRO A 37 10.72 2.36 -1.03
N PRO A 38 11.53 1.30 -0.90
CA PRO A 38 12.80 1.17 -1.61
C PRO A 38 12.65 1.19 -3.14
N GLY A 39 11.40 1.21 -3.60
CA GLY A 39 11.03 1.25 -4.98
C GLY A 39 11.43 -0.07 -5.63
N LEU A 40 11.48 -0.05 -6.95
CA LEU A 40 11.99 -1.14 -7.73
C LEU A 40 13.20 -0.64 -8.52
N SER A 41 14.40 -0.91 -8.01
CA SER A 41 15.67 -0.49 -8.61
C SER A 41 15.98 -1.18 -9.95
N LYS A 42 15.39 -2.35 -10.20
CA LYS A 42 15.47 -3.07 -11.48
C LYS A 42 14.08 -3.34 -12.00
N ASP A 43 13.62 -2.47 -12.88
CA ASP A 43 12.36 -2.63 -13.56
C ASP A 43 12.57 -2.59 -15.07
N SER A 44 12.56 -3.78 -15.66
CA SER A 44 12.66 -3.95 -17.10
C SER A 44 11.29 -3.77 -17.76
N PRO A 45 11.23 -3.24 -18.99
CA PRO A 45 9.99 -3.19 -19.74
C PRO A 45 9.34 -4.57 -19.80
N PRO A 46 8.03 -4.70 -19.51
CA PRO A 46 7.37 -5.98 -19.64
C PRO A 46 7.39 -6.44 -21.10
N PRO A 47 7.56 -7.75 -21.36
CA PRO A 47 7.42 -8.28 -22.71
C PRO A 47 6.00 -7.97 -23.20
N GLN A 48 5.89 -7.45 -24.42
CA GLN A 48 4.61 -7.16 -25.04
C GLN A 48 3.98 -8.48 -25.49
N ALA A 49 2.94 -8.91 -24.80
CA ALA A 49 2.24 -10.16 -25.05
C ALA A 49 0.78 -9.87 -25.45
N ILE A 50 0.21 -10.72 -26.29
CA ILE A 50 -1.21 -10.64 -26.65
C ILE A 50 -2.07 -11.24 -25.52
N LEU A 51 -3.09 -10.51 -25.08
CA LEU A 51 -4.01 -10.90 -24.03
C LEU A 51 -5.46 -11.01 -24.55
N PRO A 52 -6.33 -11.78 -23.86
CA PRO A 52 -7.76 -11.84 -24.18
C PRO A 52 -8.41 -10.45 -24.16
N GLY A 53 -9.24 -10.16 -25.15
CA GLY A 53 -9.88 -8.85 -25.33
C GLY A 53 -9.05 -7.82 -26.10
N ASP A 54 -7.79 -8.09 -26.42
CA ASP A 54 -7.02 -7.24 -27.33
C ASP A 54 -7.61 -7.28 -28.75
N VAL A 55 -7.35 -6.20 -29.51
CA VAL A 55 -7.74 -6.13 -30.92
C VAL A 55 -6.49 -5.94 -31.75
N VAL A 56 -6.30 -6.82 -32.72
CA VAL A 56 -5.17 -6.79 -33.65
C VAL A 56 -5.66 -6.53 -35.06
N ARG A 57 -4.91 -5.72 -35.81
CA ARG A 57 -5.14 -5.48 -37.24
C ARG A 57 -4.27 -6.42 -38.04
N LEU A 58 -4.92 -7.30 -38.79
CA LEU A 58 -4.29 -8.25 -39.69
C LEU A 58 -4.26 -7.69 -41.11
N ARG A 59 -3.08 -7.63 -41.72
CA ARG A 59 -2.92 -7.37 -43.15
C ARG A 59 -2.31 -8.59 -43.84
N ILE A 60 -3.02 -9.10 -44.84
CA ILE A 60 -2.54 -10.21 -45.67
C ILE A 60 -2.08 -9.64 -47.00
N MET A 61 -0.81 -9.87 -47.34
CA MET A 61 -0.21 -9.49 -48.61
C MET A 61 -0.12 -10.73 -49.50
N SER A 62 -0.90 -10.74 -50.58
CA SER A 62 -1.06 -11.84 -51.52
C SER A 62 -1.16 -11.31 -52.96
N ALA A 63 -1.26 -12.21 -53.94
CA ALA A 63 -1.68 -11.87 -55.29
C ALA A 63 -3.13 -11.35 -55.34
N GLU A 64 -3.98 -11.79 -54.41
CA GLU A 64 -5.30 -11.22 -54.19
C GLU A 64 -5.22 -10.03 -53.22
N SER A 65 -6.04 -9.01 -53.48
CA SER A 65 -6.14 -7.85 -52.58
C SER A 65 -7.10 -8.17 -51.44
N TYR A 66 -6.58 -8.23 -50.22
CA TYR A 66 -7.38 -8.35 -49.00
C TYR A 66 -7.40 -7.01 -48.26
N GLU A 67 -8.59 -6.58 -47.86
CA GLU A 67 -8.72 -5.45 -46.94
C GLU A 67 -8.17 -5.84 -45.56
N PRO A 68 -7.51 -4.92 -44.84
CA PRO A 68 -7.10 -5.16 -43.46
C PRO A 68 -8.32 -5.51 -42.59
N VAL A 69 -8.20 -6.56 -41.78
CA VAL A 69 -9.27 -7.02 -40.89
C VAL A 69 -8.87 -6.79 -39.44
N GLU A 70 -9.80 -6.30 -38.64
CA GLU A 70 -9.62 -6.21 -37.19
C GLU A 70 -10.14 -7.48 -36.53
N LEU A 71 -9.26 -8.17 -35.80
CA LEU A 71 -9.53 -9.42 -35.12
C LEU A 71 -9.44 -9.19 -33.61
N TRP A 72 -10.48 -9.59 -32.88
CA TRP A 72 -10.42 -9.64 -31.42
C TRP A 72 -9.81 -10.96 -30.96
N VAL A 73 -9.12 -10.92 -29.82
CA VAL A 73 -8.66 -12.10 -29.11
C VAL A 73 -9.78 -12.58 -28.19
N ASP A 74 -10.25 -13.81 -28.38
CA ASP A 74 -11.31 -14.40 -27.56
C ASP A 74 -10.83 -14.72 -26.12
N ASP A 75 -11.76 -15.11 -25.24
CA ASP A 75 -11.47 -15.45 -23.84
C ASP A 75 -10.55 -16.68 -23.70
N LEU A 76 -10.45 -17.51 -24.74
CA LEU A 76 -9.54 -18.65 -24.82
C LEU A 76 -8.17 -18.25 -25.39
N GLY A 77 -7.97 -16.96 -25.71
CA GLY A 77 -6.72 -16.44 -26.22
C GLY A 77 -6.45 -16.80 -27.69
N ARG A 78 -7.51 -16.97 -28.48
CA ARG A 78 -7.47 -17.31 -29.90
C ARG A 78 -8.00 -16.15 -30.74
N ILE A 79 -7.51 -16.06 -31.97
CA ILE A 79 -8.02 -15.14 -33.00
C ILE A 79 -8.59 -15.95 -34.15
N HIS A 80 -9.71 -15.49 -34.71
CA HIS A 80 -10.33 -16.13 -35.86
C HIS A 80 -9.79 -15.54 -37.16
N VAL A 81 -8.82 -16.20 -37.77
CA VAL A 81 -8.16 -15.74 -38.99
C VAL A 81 -9.00 -16.16 -40.21
N PRO A 82 -9.35 -15.24 -41.13
CA PRO A 82 -10.05 -15.60 -42.36
C PRO A 82 -9.32 -16.71 -43.11
N PHE A 83 -10.05 -17.76 -43.51
CA PHE A 83 -9.54 -18.98 -44.16
C PHE A 83 -8.63 -19.87 -43.28
N GLY A 84 -7.91 -19.29 -42.32
CA GLY A 84 -7.03 -20.00 -41.38
C GLY A 84 -7.72 -20.62 -40.17
N GLY A 85 -8.94 -20.17 -39.83
CA GLY A 85 -9.65 -20.63 -38.64
C GLY A 85 -9.07 -20.08 -37.34
N ASP A 86 -9.26 -20.81 -36.25
CA ASP A 86 -8.85 -20.37 -34.91
C ASP A 86 -7.35 -20.57 -34.70
N VAL A 87 -6.62 -19.49 -34.41
CA VAL A 87 -5.19 -19.50 -34.12
C VAL A 87 -4.96 -19.04 -32.68
N GLU A 88 -4.27 -19.86 -31.89
CA GLU A 88 -3.91 -19.54 -30.51
C GLU A 88 -2.77 -18.52 -30.46
N VAL A 89 -3.01 -17.39 -29.79
CA VAL A 89 -2.05 -16.26 -29.70
C VAL A 89 -1.81 -15.80 -28.26
N LEU A 90 -2.44 -16.44 -27.27
CA LEU A 90 -2.32 -16.09 -25.86
C LEU A 90 -0.86 -16.04 -25.41
N GLY A 91 -0.45 -14.91 -24.84
CA GLY A 91 0.89 -14.75 -24.28
C GLY A 91 2.01 -14.62 -25.32
N LEU A 92 1.71 -14.75 -26.62
CA LEU A 92 2.70 -14.59 -27.67
C LEU A 92 3.05 -13.11 -27.84
N GLY A 93 4.33 -12.86 -28.17
CA GLY A 93 4.72 -11.58 -28.73
C GLY A 93 4.13 -11.38 -30.12
N LEU A 94 4.02 -10.13 -30.58
CA LEU A 94 3.45 -9.82 -31.89
C LEU A 94 4.17 -10.55 -33.04
N THR A 95 5.49 -10.63 -32.99
CA THR A 95 6.31 -11.33 -34.00
C THR A 95 6.07 -12.84 -34.02
N ASP A 96 5.89 -13.44 -32.84
CA ASP A 96 5.61 -14.88 -32.73
C ASP A 96 4.19 -15.19 -33.20
N ALA A 97 3.22 -14.33 -32.86
CA ALA A 97 1.85 -14.42 -33.34
C ALA A 97 1.76 -14.25 -34.86
N GLU A 98 2.45 -13.25 -35.42
CA GLU A 98 2.55 -13.02 -36.87
C GLU A 98 3.10 -14.26 -37.60
N SER A 99 4.18 -14.84 -37.09
CA SER A 99 4.79 -16.05 -37.65
C SER A 99 3.83 -17.25 -37.61
N ARG A 100 3.08 -17.41 -36.51
CA ARG A 100 2.10 -18.49 -36.35
C ARG A 100 0.92 -18.33 -37.30
N ILE A 101 0.41 -17.11 -37.46
CA ILE A 101 -0.69 -16.81 -38.39
C ILE A 101 -0.22 -16.99 -39.83
N GLU A 102 0.98 -16.53 -40.19
CA GLU A 102 1.55 -16.71 -41.52
C GLU A 102 1.61 -18.20 -41.90
N GLN A 103 2.05 -19.06 -40.97
CA GLN A 103 2.10 -20.50 -41.21
C GLN A 103 0.73 -21.11 -41.54
N VAL A 104 -0.32 -20.64 -40.87
CA VAL A 104 -1.71 -21.11 -41.10
C VAL A 104 -2.24 -20.59 -42.43
N VAL A 105 -2.08 -19.30 -42.73
CA VAL A 105 -2.54 -18.68 -43.98
C VAL A 105 -1.83 -19.30 -45.20
N ARG A 106 -0.55 -19.66 -45.06
CA ARG A 106 0.24 -20.26 -46.16
C ARG A 106 -0.19 -21.67 -46.56
N GLN A 107 -1.06 -22.32 -45.80
CA GLN A 107 -1.72 -23.55 -46.21
C GLN A 107 -2.71 -23.34 -47.34
N TYR A 108 -3.27 -22.12 -47.45
CA TYR A 108 -4.26 -21.75 -48.45
C TYR A 108 -3.66 -20.85 -49.55
N ASP A 109 -2.74 -19.96 -49.19
CA ASP A 109 -1.96 -19.17 -50.14
C ASP A 109 -0.46 -19.24 -49.85
N ARG A 110 0.26 -20.03 -50.65
CA ARG A 110 1.70 -20.29 -50.51
C ARG A 110 2.57 -19.03 -50.41
N TYR A 111 2.17 -17.95 -51.09
CA TYR A 111 2.95 -16.71 -51.19
C TYR A 111 2.45 -15.61 -50.24
N ALA A 112 1.42 -15.89 -49.44
CA ALA A 112 0.91 -14.94 -48.47
C ALA A 112 2.00 -14.52 -47.48
N ARG A 113 2.08 -13.22 -47.23
CA ARG A 113 2.78 -12.63 -46.09
C ARG A 113 1.76 -11.97 -45.18
N VAL A 114 1.97 -12.11 -43.89
CA VAL A 114 1.10 -11.53 -42.89
C VAL A 114 1.85 -10.38 -42.22
N SER A 115 1.13 -9.32 -41.88
CA SER A 115 1.59 -8.30 -40.95
C SER A 115 0.53 -8.10 -39.88
N LEU A 116 0.95 -8.12 -38.62
CA LEU A 116 0.08 -7.94 -37.47
C LEU A 116 0.46 -6.67 -36.71
N ALA A 117 -0.52 -5.83 -36.42
CA ALA A 117 -0.32 -4.63 -35.61
C ALA A 117 -1.35 -4.57 -34.47
N MET A 118 -0.93 -4.11 -33.29
CA MET A 118 -1.88 -3.83 -32.21
C MET A 118 -2.78 -2.66 -32.61
N HIS A 119 -4.09 -2.89 -32.58
CA HIS A 119 -5.08 -1.83 -32.75
C HIS A 119 -5.57 -1.31 -31.39
N SER A 120 -5.88 -2.22 -30.47
CA SER A 120 -6.30 -1.89 -29.10
C SER A 120 -5.68 -2.83 -28.08
N PHE A 121 -5.34 -2.29 -26.90
CA PHE A 121 -4.81 -3.02 -25.75
C PHE A 121 -5.89 -3.30 -24.70
N SER A 122 -7.14 -3.53 -25.13
CA SER A 122 -8.28 -3.63 -24.22
C SER A 122 -8.21 -4.83 -23.26
N GLY A 123 -7.38 -5.85 -23.55
CA GLY A 123 -7.05 -6.93 -22.61
C GLY A 123 -6.07 -6.50 -21.51
N HIS A 124 -5.30 -5.44 -21.75
CA HIS A 124 -4.29 -4.92 -20.84
C HIS A 124 -4.88 -3.93 -19.84
N ARG A 125 -5.66 -4.42 -18.88
CA ARG A 125 -6.35 -3.55 -17.92
C ARG A 125 -5.55 -3.36 -16.63
N VAL A 126 -5.55 -2.15 -16.11
CA VAL A 126 -4.98 -1.73 -14.82
C VAL A 126 -6.06 -0.99 -14.03
N THR A 127 -6.14 -1.23 -12.73
CA THR A 127 -7.14 -0.59 -11.87
C THR A 127 -6.50 0.50 -11.03
N VAL A 128 -6.97 1.74 -11.13
CA VAL A 128 -6.51 2.88 -10.32
C VAL A 128 -7.59 3.27 -9.32
N THR A 129 -7.24 3.30 -8.04
CA THR A 129 -8.19 3.52 -6.94
C THR A 129 -7.63 4.44 -5.85
N GLY A 130 -8.53 4.95 -5.01
CA GLY A 130 -8.20 5.81 -3.88
C GLY A 130 -8.31 7.29 -4.22
N ALA A 131 -7.39 8.10 -3.70
CA ALA A 131 -7.38 9.56 -3.78
C ALA A 131 -6.82 10.08 -5.12
N VAL A 132 -7.44 9.67 -6.22
CA VAL A 132 -7.21 10.21 -7.57
C VAL A 132 -8.45 10.96 -8.05
N ASP A 133 -8.32 11.83 -9.05
CA ASP A 133 -9.47 12.56 -9.60
C ASP A 133 -10.54 11.60 -10.15
N LYS A 134 -10.13 10.70 -11.05
CA LYS A 134 -10.99 9.70 -11.68
C LYS A 134 -10.49 8.30 -11.33
N PRO A 135 -11.03 7.64 -10.30
CA PRO A 135 -10.75 6.23 -10.05
C PRO A 135 -11.46 5.38 -11.11
N GLY A 136 -10.83 4.29 -11.54
CA GLY A 136 -11.40 3.44 -12.59
C GLY A 136 -10.40 2.45 -13.17
N VAL A 137 -10.86 1.76 -14.21
CA VAL A 137 -10.04 0.83 -15.00
C VAL A 137 -9.49 1.56 -16.21
N TYR A 138 -8.19 1.38 -16.46
CA TYR A 138 -7.44 2.02 -17.52
C TYR A 138 -6.70 0.98 -18.36
N GLU A 139 -6.36 1.34 -19.60
CA GLU A 139 -5.57 0.50 -20.49
C GLU A 139 -4.06 0.73 -20.25
N ALA A 140 -3.33 -0.34 -19.94
CA ALA A 140 -1.88 -0.37 -19.83
C ALA A 140 -1.26 -0.48 -21.23
N ARG A 141 -0.62 0.60 -21.68
CA ARG A 141 0.10 0.64 -22.95
C ARG A 141 1.59 0.30 -22.76
N PRO A 142 2.28 -0.18 -23.82
CA PRO A 142 3.71 -0.39 -23.76
C PRO A 142 4.46 0.86 -23.30
N GLY A 143 5.34 0.70 -22.31
CA GLY A 143 6.14 1.78 -21.75
C GLY A 143 5.44 2.65 -20.70
N LEU A 144 4.16 2.41 -20.40
CA LEU A 144 3.40 3.16 -19.41
C LEU A 144 3.95 2.95 -18.00
N ARG A 145 4.13 4.05 -17.25
CA ARG A 145 4.61 4.03 -15.87
C ARG A 145 3.58 4.60 -14.89
N ILE A 146 3.87 4.51 -13.59
CA ILE A 146 2.98 5.00 -12.53
C ILE A 146 2.60 6.47 -12.73
N ALA A 147 3.58 7.33 -13.02
CA ALA A 147 3.32 8.75 -13.21
C ALA A 147 2.31 8.97 -14.35
N ASP A 148 2.45 8.24 -15.45
CA ASP A 148 1.59 8.37 -16.64
C ASP A 148 0.16 7.92 -16.36
N ILE A 149 -0.01 6.81 -15.63
CA ILE A 149 -1.34 6.26 -15.34
C ILE A 149 -2.08 7.09 -14.29
N VAL A 150 -1.36 7.63 -13.29
CA VAL A 150 -1.96 8.58 -12.33
C VAL A 150 -2.34 9.88 -13.02
N ALA A 151 -1.51 10.39 -13.95
CA ALA A 151 -1.87 11.53 -14.77
C ALA A 151 -3.09 11.25 -15.67
N SER A 152 -3.16 10.04 -16.25
CA SER A 152 -4.34 9.59 -17.03
C SER A 152 -5.61 9.51 -16.19
N ALA A 153 -5.47 9.24 -14.89
CA ALA A 153 -6.55 9.30 -13.91
C ALA A 153 -6.93 10.73 -13.48
N GLY A 154 -6.39 11.77 -14.13
CA GLY A 154 -6.64 13.17 -13.81
C GLY A 154 -5.76 13.73 -12.69
N GLY A 155 -4.71 13.00 -12.28
CA GLY A 155 -3.85 13.37 -11.17
C GLY A 155 -4.40 12.94 -9.81
N THR A 156 -3.71 13.35 -8.76
CA THR A 156 -4.13 13.10 -7.38
C THR A 156 -5.25 14.04 -6.96
N ARG A 157 -6.09 13.61 -6.03
CA ARG A 157 -7.25 14.38 -5.61
C ARG A 157 -6.81 15.59 -4.79
N VAL A 158 -7.22 16.77 -5.24
CA VAL A 158 -7.10 18.02 -4.48
C VAL A 158 -8.47 18.45 -3.97
N LEU A 159 -8.56 18.85 -2.71
CA LEU A 159 -9.75 19.46 -2.13
C LEU A 159 -9.63 20.97 -2.22
N ILE A 160 -10.68 21.60 -2.77
CA ILE A 160 -10.75 23.06 -2.88
C ILE A 160 -11.77 23.54 -1.85
N ALA A 161 -11.32 24.31 -0.87
CA ALA A 161 -12.16 24.94 0.13
C ALA A 161 -11.93 26.46 0.09
N GLY A 162 -12.86 27.19 -0.51
CA GLY A 162 -12.69 28.63 -0.75
C GLY A 162 -11.55 28.89 -1.74
N ALA A 163 -10.54 29.66 -1.32
CA ALA A 163 -9.35 29.97 -2.12
C ALA A 163 -8.17 29.02 -1.89
N GLU A 164 -8.31 28.04 -0.98
CA GLU A 164 -7.25 27.11 -0.63
C GLU A 164 -7.44 25.76 -1.33
N ALA A 165 -6.36 25.30 -1.97
CA ALA A 165 -6.26 23.98 -2.56
C ALA A 165 -5.36 23.12 -1.67
N THR A 166 -5.92 22.05 -1.11
CA THR A 166 -5.20 21.13 -0.23
C THR A 166 -5.10 19.76 -0.89
N GLU A 167 -3.89 19.20 -0.95
CA GLU A 167 -3.68 17.84 -1.44
C GLU A 167 -4.39 16.85 -0.52
N ALA A 168 -5.30 16.04 -1.06
CA ALA A 168 -6.06 15.06 -0.31
C ALA A 168 -5.56 13.63 -0.53
N ALA A 169 -4.56 13.44 -1.38
CA ALA A 169 -3.88 12.18 -1.58
C ALA A 169 -2.59 12.09 -0.76
N ASP A 170 -2.37 10.94 -0.16
CA ASP A 170 -1.03 10.55 0.28
C ASP A 170 -0.28 9.97 -0.92
N MET A 171 0.47 10.85 -1.61
CA MET A 171 1.25 10.50 -2.80
C MET A 171 2.42 9.56 -2.50
N GLU A 172 2.94 9.56 -1.28
CA GLU A 172 4.12 8.80 -0.88
C GLU A 172 3.77 7.40 -0.36
N GLY A 173 2.57 7.23 0.22
CA GLY A 173 2.03 5.95 0.67
C GLY A 173 1.35 5.13 -0.42
N ALA A 174 1.53 5.51 -1.70
CA ALA A 174 0.98 4.76 -2.82
C ALA A 174 1.55 3.33 -2.88
N ARG A 175 0.77 2.43 -3.49
CA ARG A 175 1.16 1.03 -3.59
C ARG A 175 0.61 0.41 -4.87
N ILE A 176 1.36 -0.54 -5.41
CA ILE A 176 0.90 -1.43 -6.47
C ILE A 176 0.66 -2.80 -5.85
N VAL A 177 -0.49 -3.40 -6.15
CA VAL A 177 -0.72 -4.83 -5.93
C VAL A 177 -0.54 -5.54 -7.26
N ARG A 178 0.45 -6.44 -7.31
CA ARG A 178 0.81 -7.23 -8.49
C ARG A 178 1.02 -8.68 -8.06
N ASP A 179 0.31 -9.62 -8.70
CA ASP A 179 0.41 -11.06 -8.40
C ASP A 179 0.24 -11.38 -6.90
N GLY A 180 -0.66 -10.67 -6.21
CA GLY A 180 -0.89 -10.80 -4.77
C GLY A 180 0.20 -10.21 -3.86
N LYS A 181 1.24 -9.60 -4.43
CA LYS A 181 2.30 -8.90 -3.69
C LYS A 181 2.07 -7.39 -3.72
N THR A 182 2.32 -6.73 -2.59
CA THR A 182 2.27 -5.27 -2.51
C THR A 182 3.66 -4.68 -2.68
N LEU A 183 3.82 -3.84 -3.70
CA LEU A 183 5.01 -3.06 -4.00
C LEU A 183 4.76 -1.61 -3.56
N PRO A 184 5.46 -1.13 -2.52
CA PRO A 184 5.29 0.24 -2.08
C PRO A 184 6.03 1.18 -3.04
N VAL A 185 5.38 2.27 -3.43
CA VAL A 185 5.85 3.22 -4.45
C VAL A 185 5.38 4.63 -4.08
N SER A 186 6.11 5.65 -4.48
CA SER A 186 5.71 7.04 -4.23
C SER A 186 5.40 7.71 -5.56
N VAL A 187 4.14 8.12 -5.73
CA VAL A 187 3.71 8.93 -6.88
C VAL A 187 4.46 10.25 -6.89
N LYS A 188 4.71 10.85 -5.72
CA LYS A 188 5.48 12.09 -5.59
C LYS A 188 6.90 11.92 -6.14
N HIS A 189 7.64 10.92 -5.65
CA HIS A 189 9.00 10.65 -6.13
C HIS A 189 9.03 10.23 -7.61
N ALA A 190 8.02 9.48 -8.06
CA ALA A 190 7.87 9.11 -9.47
C ALA A 190 7.72 10.35 -10.38
N LEU A 191 6.93 11.34 -9.96
CA LEU A 191 6.74 12.61 -10.69
C LEU A 191 8.01 13.49 -10.67
N PHE A 192 8.80 13.44 -9.60
CA PHE A 192 10.09 14.13 -9.51
C PHE A 192 11.26 13.41 -10.22
N GLY A 193 10.97 12.32 -10.93
CA GLY A 193 11.95 11.65 -11.80
C GLY A 193 12.74 10.53 -11.13
N GLU A 194 12.37 10.11 -9.92
CA GLU A 194 13.02 9.00 -9.24
C GLU A 194 12.55 7.66 -9.85
N SER A 195 13.39 7.11 -10.71
CA SER A 195 13.09 5.89 -11.49
C SER A 195 12.67 4.69 -10.65
N GLN A 196 13.19 4.55 -9.42
CA GLN A 196 12.81 3.48 -8.50
C GLN A 196 11.33 3.52 -8.09
N HIS A 197 10.71 4.71 -8.10
CA HIS A 197 9.29 4.86 -7.81
C HIS A 197 8.44 4.94 -9.07
N ASN A 198 9.00 5.34 -10.21
CA ASN A 198 8.28 5.43 -11.49
C ASN A 198 8.27 4.11 -12.25
N VAL A 199 7.77 3.02 -11.64
CA VAL A 199 7.82 1.67 -12.21
C VAL A 199 6.83 1.49 -13.38
N PHE A 200 7.12 0.56 -14.29
CA PHE A 200 6.26 0.11 -15.37
C PHE A 200 4.98 -0.51 -14.80
N VAL A 201 3.87 -0.10 -15.39
CA VAL A 201 2.54 -0.65 -15.13
C VAL A 201 2.37 -1.90 -15.97
N ARG A 202 1.83 -2.96 -15.36
CA ARG A 202 1.57 -4.24 -16.01
C ARG A 202 0.07 -4.55 -15.99
N PRO A 203 -0.42 -5.31 -16.99
CA PRO A 203 -1.79 -5.82 -16.97
C PRO A 203 -2.09 -6.55 -15.66
N GLY A 204 -3.26 -6.27 -15.09
CA GLY A 204 -3.69 -6.83 -13.81
C GLY A 204 -3.23 -6.05 -12.57
N ASP A 205 -2.37 -5.04 -12.71
CA ASP A 205 -1.95 -4.21 -11.57
C ASP A 205 -3.15 -3.47 -10.97
N ILE A 206 -3.16 -3.40 -9.63
CA ILE A 206 -4.04 -2.51 -8.87
C ILE A 206 -3.18 -1.44 -8.22
N ILE A 207 -3.36 -0.21 -8.68
CA ILE A 207 -2.69 0.98 -8.16
C ILE A 207 -3.62 1.64 -7.16
N TYR A 208 -3.15 1.73 -5.92
CA TYR A 208 -3.90 2.36 -4.84
C TYR A 208 -3.14 3.57 -4.30
N VAL A 209 -3.76 4.74 -4.42
CA VAL A 209 -3.27 5.99 -3.84
C VAL A 209 -4.10 6.27 -2.58
N PRO A 210 -3.55 6.14 -1.37
CA PRO A 210 -4.32 6.39 -0.15
C PRO A 210 -4.78 7.84 -0.04
N TRP A 211 -5.88 8.05 0.67
CA TRP A 211 -6.28 9.38 1.11
C TRP A 211 -5.33 9.90 2.18
N MET A 212 -5.04 11.20 2.20
CA MET A 212 -4.21 11.85 3.23
C MET A 212 -4.77 11.62 4.64
N ALA A 213 -6.10 11.48 4.78
CA ALA A 213 -6.74 11.09 6.04
C ALA A 213 -6.31 9.69 6.55
N SER A 214 -5.69 8.86 5.70
CA SER A 214 -5.10 7.58 6.10
C SER A 214 -3.75 7.75 6.79
N ARG A 215 -3.08 8.91 6.60
CA ARG A 215 -1.89 9.36 7.36
C ARG A 215 -2.35 10.08 8.62
N GLN A 216 -3.02 9.36 9.51
CA GLN A 216 -3.44 9.88 10.80
C GLN A 216 -2.81 9.07 11.92
N ILE A 217 -2.48 9.75 13.01
CA ILE A 217 -2.07 9.14 14.27
C ILE A 217 -3.27 9.19 15.21
N PRO A 218 -3.92 8.05 15.52
CA PRO A 218 -4.93 8.02 16.54
C PRO A 218 -4.28 8.25 17.90
N VAL A 219 -4.71 9.29 18.61
CA VAL A 219 -4.33 9.56 20.00
C VAL A 219 -5.52 9.19 20.89
N LEU A 220 -5.36 8.13 21.66
CA LEU A 220 -6.40 7.43 22.40
C LEU A 220 -6.03 7.25 23.88
N GLY A 221 -6.99 6.80 24.68
CA GLY A 221 -6.81 6.56 26.11
C GLY A 221 -7.10 7.81 26.93
N ASP A 222 -6.35 7.99 28.03
CA ASP A 222 -6.61 9.02 29.03
C ASP A 222 -6.09 10.41 28.64
N VAL A 223 -6.65 10.95 27.55
CA VAL A 223 -6.37 12.29 27.04
C VAL A 223 -7.62 13.16 27.13
N ARG A 224 -7.43 14.49 27.12
CA ARG A 224 -8.57 15.43 27.23
C ARG A 224 -9.52 15.35 26.04
N SER A 225 -9.01 15.02 24.85
CA SER A 225 -9.80 14.86 23.64
C SER A 225 -9.19 13.78 22.74
N ALA A 226 -9.70 12.55 22.85
CA ALA A 226 -9.28 11.45 21.99
C ALA A 226 -9.66 11.75 20.53
N ARG A 227 -8.67 11.77 19.64
CA ARG A 227 -8.85 12.17 18.25
C ARG A 227 -7.75 11.64 17.35
N ASN A 228 -7.99 11.73 16.05
CA ASN A 228 -6.98 11.52 15.04
C ASN A 228 -6.22 12.83 14.79
N VAL A 229 -4.89 12.76 14.84
CA VAL A 229 -3.98 13.86 14.53
C VAL A 229 -3.42 13.65 13.12
N PRO A 230 -3.51 14.65 12.22
CA PRO A 230 -2.88 14.56 10.91
C PRO A 230 -1.37 14.34 11.03
N PHE A 231 -0.84 13.35 10.33
CA PHE A 231 0.60 13.12 10.28
C PHE A 231 1.26 14.10 9.31
N HIS A 232 2.42 14.63 9.72
CA HIS A 232 3.40 15.26 8.84
C HIS A 232 4.78 14.74 9.20
N GLU A 233 5.75 14.94 8.31
CA GLU A 233 7.14 14.58 8.59
C GLU A 233 7.65 15.30 9.84
N GLY A 234 8.32 14.55 10.71
CA GLY A 234 8.85 15.05 11.98
C GLY A 234 7.82 15.22 13.10
N LEU A 235 6.55 14.81 12.91
CA LEU A 235 5.53 14.84 13.97
C LEU A 235 6.03 14.10 15.22
N ARG A 236 5.99 14.76 16.37
CA ARG A 236 6.47 14.19 17.65
C ARG A 236 5.33 13.80 18.59
N LEU A 237 5.64 12.99 19.59
CA LEU A 237 4.69 12.55 20.60
C LEU A 237 4.09 13.73 21.37
N THR A 238 4.91 14.70 21.80
CA THR A 238 4.41 15.87 22.53
C THR A 238 3.43 16.71 21.70
N GLU A 239 3.72 16.90 20.42
CA GLU A 239 2.86 17.62 19.48
C GLU A 239 1.53 16.89 19.26
N ALA A 240 1.57 15.58 19.05
CA ALA A 240 0.36 14.77 18.91
C ALA A 240 -0.52 14.80 20.18
N LEU A 241 0.11 14.70 21.36
CA LEU A 241 -0.60 14.83 22.64
C LEU A 241 -1.19 16.22 22.82
N ALA A 242 -0.45 17.28 22.48
CA ALA A 242 -0.94 18.66 22.54
C ALA A 242 -2.14 18.88 21.62
N ALA A 243 -2.13 18.32 20.40
CA ALA A 243 -3.25 18.35 19.48
C ALA A 243 -4.51 17.65 20.03
N ALA A 244 -4.32 16.64 20.89
CA ALA A 244 -5.36 15.95 21.66
C ALA A 244 -5.75 16.67 22.96
N GLY A 245 -5.24 17.89 23.20
CA GLY A 245 -5.48 18.68 24.40
C GLY A 245 -4.59 18.32 25.59
N GLY A 246 -3.65 17.40 25.42
CA GLY A 246 -2.77 16.85 26.44
C GLY A 246 -3.38 15.69 27.23
N PRO A 247 -2.56 15.02 28.06
CA PRO A 247 -3.04 14.00 29.00
C PRO A 247 -4.10 14.57 29.94
N SER A 248 -5.03 13.71 30.38
CA SER A 248 -6.00 14.07 31.40
C SER A 248 -5.33 14.16 32.79
N ARG A 249 -6.09 14.48 33.84
CA ARG A 249 -5.56 14.55 35.21
C ARG A 249 -5.29 13.19 35.85
N THR A 250 -5.89 12.13 35.31
CA THR A 250 -5.75 10.74 35.80
C THR A 250 -4.78 9.92 34.97
N ALA A 251 -4.20 10.54 33.93
CA ALA A 251 -3.35 9.89 32.96
C ALA A 251 -2.01 9.50 33.57
N ASP A 252 -1.50 8.34 33.17
CA ASP A 252 -0.13 7.92 33.45
C ASP A 252 0.81 8.50 32.39
N THR A 253 1.39 9.66 32.70
CA THR A 253 2.36 10.32 31.83
C THR A 253 3.68 9.55 31.73
N ALA A 254 3.94 8.59 32.61
CA ALA A 254 5.12 7.72 32.60
C ALA A 254 4.90 6.39 31.84
N ASP A 255 3.68 6.08 31.40
CA ASP A 255 3.37 4.93 30.55
C ASP A 255 2.46 5.32 29.38
N ILE A 256 3.06 6.00 28.41
CA ILE A 256 2.44 6.23 27.11
C ILE A 256 2.90 5.15 26.13
N ARG A 257 1.95 4.49 25.48
CA ARG A 257 2.23 3.38 24.56
C ARG A 257 2.06 3.82 23.12
N ILE A 258 3.06 3.50 22.31
CA ILE A 258 3.04 3.74 20.87
C ILE A 258 3.01 2.38 20.20
N VAL A 259 1.90 2.07 19.52
CA VAL A 259 1.74 0.83 18.77
C VAL A 259 2.09 1.12 17.32
N ARG A 260 3.13 0.46 16.82
CA ARG A 260 3.68 0.67 15.46
C ARG A 260 3.61 -0.61 14.64
N GLY A 261 3.20 -0.47 13.38
CA GLY A 261 3.14 -1.54 12.41
C GLY A 261 1.81 -2.31 12.38
N PRO A 262 1.65 -3.26 11.44
CA PRO A 262 0.40 -4.00 11.26
C PRO A 262 0.12 -4.91 12.45
N LEU A 263 -1.15 -5.12 12.77
CA LEU A 263 -1.61 -5.86 13.96
C LEU A 263 -1.05 -7.26 14.11
N SER A 264 -0.77 -7.94 13.01
CA SER A 264 -0.18 -9.27 13.01
C SER A 264 1.26 -9.30 13.54
N ARG A 265 1.96 -8.15 13.55
CA ARG A 265 3.36 -7.99 14.00
C ARG A 265 3.60 -6.64 14.68
N ALA A 266 2.59 -6.11 15.39
CA ALA A 266 2.67 -4.80 16.00
C ALA A 266 3.73 -4.77 17.11
N LYS A 267 4.60 -3.76 17.08
CA LYS A 267 5.56 -3.47 18.16
C LYS A 267 4.96 -2.40 19.07
N VAL A 268 5.12 -2.57 20.38
CA VAL A 268 4.65 -1.60 21.38
C VAL A 268 5.87 -0.95 22.01
N TYR A 269 6.00 0.36 21.83
CA TYR A 269 7.01 1.20 22.48
C TYR A 269 6.38 1.88 23.70
N ARG A 270 7.17 2.05 24.76
CA ARG A 270 6.78 2.84 25.93
C ARG A 270 7.55 4.15 25.92
N ALA A 271 6.85 5.25 26.12
CA ALA A 271 7.39 6.58 26.26
C ALA A 271 6.98 7.16 27.62
N ASN A 272 7.90 7.91 28.23
CA ASN A 272 7.66 8.67 29.45
C ASN A 272 7.65 10.17 29.12
N LEU A 273 6.47 10.79 29.17
CA LEU A 273 6.30 12.20 28.89
C LEU A 273 6.96 13.09 29.95
N ASP A 274 7.01 12.65 31.21
CA ASP A 274 7.62 13.44 32.29
C ASP A 274 9.12 13.63 32.05
N ASP A 275 9.80 12.57 31.59
CA ASP A 275 11.23 12.60 31.28
C ASP A 275 11.51 13.45 30.03
N VAL A 276 10.62 13.39 29.03
CA VAL A 276 10.70 14.25 27.84
C VAL A 276 10.53 15.72 28.19
N MET A 277 9.57 16.06 29.06
CA MET A 277 9.30 17.45 29.47
C MET A 277 10.43 18.06 30.33
N LYS A 278 11.15 17.22 31.09
CA LYS A 278 12.35 17.63 31.84
C LYS A 278 13.61 17.74 30.98
N GLY A 279 13.58 17.18 29.76
CA GLY A 279 14.73 17.09 28.88
C GLY A 279 15.67 15.92 29.20
N ASP A 280 15.24 14.98 30.04
CA ASP A 280 15.99 13.78 30.42
C ASP A 280 16.00 12.71 29.30
N THR A 281 15.04 12.78 28.39
CA THR A 281 14.94 11.89 27.21
C THR A 281 14.45 12.67 25.99
N THR A 282 14.82 12.20 24.79
CA THR A 282 14.39 12.81 23.53
C THR A 282 12.92 12.52 23.23
N ASP A 283 12.21 13.51 22.73
CA ASP A 283 10.82 13.36 22.30
C ASP A 283 10.69 12.43 21.10
N VAL A 284 9.81 11.43 21.21
CA VAL A 284 9.66 10.36 20.23
C VAL A 284 9.09 10.91 18.94
N VAL A 285 9.71 10.57 17.81
CA VAL A 285 9.18 10.89 16.49
C VAL A 285 8.23 9.79 16.05
N LEU A 286 7.00 10.18 15.72
CA LEU A 286 5.94 9.28 15.29
C LEU A 286 6.10 8.94 13.81
N ALA A 287 5.58 7.77 13.43
CA ALA A 287 5.55 7.28 12.06
C ALA A 287 4.11 7.14 11.55
N PRO A 288 3.87 7.19 10.23
CA PRO A 288 2.53 7.00 9.67
C PRO A 288 1.90 5.68 10.16
N GLY A 289 0.66 5.78 10.68
CA GLY A 289 -0.08 4.63 11.18
C GLY A 289 0.25 4.20 12.61
N ASP A 290 1.13 4.91 13.31
CA ASP A 290 1.29 4.73 14.75
C ASP A 290 -0.02 5.05 15.49
N VAL A 291 -0.28 4.29 16.55
CA VAL A 291 -1.36 4.57 17.51
C VAL A 291 -0.72 4.98 18.83
N VAL A 292 -1.04 6.17 19.30
CA VAL A 292 -0.63 6.66 20.62
C VAL A 292 -1.75 6.36 21.61
N PHE A 293 -1.44 5.62 22.66
CA PHE A 293 -2.37 5.26 23.71
C PHE A 293 -1.83 5.71 25.07
N VAL A 294 -2.52 6.65 25.70
CA VAL A 294 -2.20 7.14 27.06
C VAL A 294 -2.92 6.27 28.08
N THR A 295 -2.17 5.66 29.00
CA THR A 295 -2.76 4.78 30.00
C THR A 295 -3.33 5.58 31.19
N GLU A 296 -4.25 4.98 31.95
CA GLU A 296 -4.79 5.56 33.19
C GLU A 296 -3.97 5.07 34.38
N HIS A 297 -3.74 5.92 35.39
CA HIS A 297 -3.19 5.50 36.68
C HIS A 297 -4.20 4.60 37.42
N TRP A 298 -4.22 3.29 37.14
CA TRP A 298 -4.38 2.20 38.12
C TRP A 298 -4.53 0.76 37.54
N PHE A 299 -4.62 0.50 36.24
CA PHE A 299 -4.37 -0.84 35.65
C PHE A 299 -4.19 -0.74 34.12
N ALA A 300 -3.02 -1.11 33.60
CA ALA A 300 -2.88 -1.45 32.18
C ALA A 300 -1.78 -2.49 31.99
N THR A 301 -2.13 -3.78 31.96
CA THR A 301 -1.19 -4.81 31.49
C THR A 301 -1.05 -4.68 29.96
N THR A 302 0.05 -5.13 29.35
CA THR A 302 0.22 -5.14 27.87
C THR A 302 -0.96 -5.83 27.14
N THR A 303 -1.51 -6.87 27.77
CA THR A 303 -2.68 -7.61 27.32
C THR A 303 -3.96 -6.76 27.31
N ASP A 304 -4.13 -5.83 28.25
CA ASP A 304 -5.35 -5.01 28.37
C ASP A 304 -5.43 -3.95 27.28
N VAL A 305 -4.30 -3.37 26.88
CA VAL A 305 -4.23 -2.39 25.79
C VAL A 305 -4.50 -3.05 24.44
N ILE A 306 -3.91 -4.23 24.18
CA ILE A 306 -4.19 -5.00 22.96
C ILE A 306 -5.68 -5.40 22.91
N ASN A 307 -6.25 -5.87 24.02
CA ASN A 307 -7.66 -6.29 24.11
C ASN A 307 -8.64 -5.11 23.96
N ARG A 308 -8.31 -3.91 24.43
CA ARG A 308 -9.14 -2.70 24.25
C ARG A 308 -9.07 -2.14 22.82
N LEU A 309 -7.94 -2.33 22.13
CA LEU A 309 -7.79 -1.93 20.74
C LEU A 309 -8.41 -2.96 19.77
N THR A 310 -8.59 -4.22 20.18
CA THR A 310 -9.08 -5.30 19.29
C THR A 310 -10.41 -5.00 18.58
N PRO A 311 -11.44 -4.42 19.24
CA PRO A 311 -12.71 -4.10 18.57
C PRO A 311 -12.59 -2.96 17.54
N ILE A 312 -11.73 -1.96 17.81
CA ILE A 312 -11.50 -0.77 16.96
C ILE A 312 -10.64 -1.14 15.74
N LEU A 313 -9.72 -2.07 15.96
CA LEU A 313 -8.86 -2.62 14.93
C LEU A 313 -9.58 -3.67 14.07
N ALA A 314 -10.52 -4.41 14.65
CA ALA A 314 -11.38 -5.33 13.91
C ALA A 314 -12.32 -4.59 12.95
N THR A 315 -12.85 -3.41 13.32
CA THR A 315 -13.64 -2.58 12.39
C THR A 315 -12.80 -1.98 11.27
N ALA A 316 -11.52 -1.69 11.50
CA ALA A 316 -10.57 -1.36 10.42
C ALA A 316 -10.26 -2.58 9.51
N ALA A 317 -10.29 -3.79 10.06
CA ALA A 317 -10.07 -5.05 9.31
C ALA A 317 -11.32 -5.54 8.55
N VAL A 318 -12.54 -5.10 8.89
CA VAL A 318 -13.75 -5.39 8.10
C VAL A 318 -13.71 -4.68 6.73
N PHE A 319 -12.97 -3.57 6.60
CA PHE A 319 -12.72 -2.96 5.29
C PHE A 319 -11.60 -3.64 4.48
N SER A 320 -10.72 -4.44 5.12
CA SER A 320 -9.66 -5.18 4.43
C SER A 320 -10.01 -6.63 4.11
N THR A 321 -11.16 -7.14 4.58
CA THR A 321 -11.61 -8.52 4.33
C THR A 321 -12.68 -8.66 3.24
N LEU A 322 -13.12 -7.56 2.63
CA LEU A 322 -13.88 -7.59 1.37
C LEU A 322 -13.00 -7.86 0.13
N SER A 323 -11.71 -8.17 0.30
CA SER A 323 -10.79 -8.56 -0.77
C SER A 323 -10.25 -9.99 -0.61
N ARG A 324 -11.13 -10.97 -0.37
CA ARG A 324 -10.84 -12.38 -0.70
C ARG A 324 -11.73 -12.82 -1.85
#